data_AF-A0AAU3AQ09-F1
#
_entry.id   AF-A0AAU3AQ09-F1
#
_cell.length_a   1.000
_cell.length_b   1.000
_cell.length_c   1.000
_cell.angle_alpha   90.00
_cell.angle_beta   90.00
_cell.angle_gamma   90.00
#
_symmetry.space_group_name_H-M   'P 1'
#
loop_
_entity.id
_entity.type
_entity.pdbx_description
1 polymer ?
#
loop_
_entity_poly.entity_id
_entity_poly.type
_entity_poly.pdbx_seq_one_letter_code
_entity_poly.pdbx_strand_id
1 'polypeptide(L)'
;MEDDTPDTPELATLQQKVAYMVEKTFPGENVSGRTFSDLVKERGGHLSHSYFSNILAGKVTHPSEDILKALGLGFGVDWRFFKEESEVVDDVVAGLQFLAKRRTGEISGIAGRGLDDDGLSAELLQFALSLLEESSGKKDSDSDS
;
A
#
# COMPACT_ATOMS: atom_id res chain seq x y z
N MET A 1 -35.99 -3.05 -3.10
CA MET A 1 -34.99 -1.98 -3.05
C MET A 1 -33.67 -2.70 -3.17
N GLU A 2 -33.16 -2.77 -4.40
CA GLU A 2 -31.85 -3.35 -4.67
C GLU A 2 -30.77 -2.60 -3.87
N ASP A 3 -29.92 -3.37 -3.18
CA ASP A 3 -28.66 -2.92 -2.62
C ASP A 3 -27.73 -2.52 -3.78
N ASP A 4 -27.86 -1.28 -4.25
CA ASP A 4 -26.91 -0.65 -5.16
C ASP A 4 -25.69 -0.23 -4.33
N THR A 5 -24.95 -1.22 -3.84
CA THR A 5 -23.59 -0.98 -3.35
C THR A 5 -22.77 -0.57 -4.59
N PRO A 6 -22.17 0.63 -4.63
CA PRO A 6 -21.42 1.05 -5.80
C PRO A 6 -20.34 0.02 -6.05
N ASP A 7 -20.44 -0.63 -7.21
CA ASP A 7 -19.54 -1.65 -7.74
C ASP A 7 -18.11 -1.13 -7.58
N THR A 8 -17.47 -1.50 -6.47
CA THR A 8 -16.14 -0.99 -6.14
C THR A 8 -15.21 -1.73 -7.06
N PRO A 9 -14.62 -1.07 -8.07
CA PRO A 9 -13.88 -1.79 -9.10
C PRO A 9 -12.79 -2.61 -8.40
N GLU A 10 -12.66 -3.89 -8.75
CA GLU A 10 -11.59 -4.74 -8.23
C GLU A 10 -10.25 -4.20 -8.75
N LEU A 11 -9.60 -3.35 -7.95
CA LEU A 11 -8.31 -2.75 -8.26
C LEU A 11 -7.19 -3.71 -7.86
N ALA A 12 -7.10 -4.85 -8.54
CA ALA A 12 -6.10 -5.87 -8.24
C ALA A 12 -4.69 -5.50 -8.76
N THR A 13 -4.61 -4.85 -9.93
CA THR A 13 -3.33 -4.57 -10.59
C THR A 13 -2.89 -3.13 -10.44
N LEU A 14 -1.58 -2.88 -10.50
CA LEU A 14 -1.02 -1.54 -10.54
C LEU A 14 -1.64 -0.68 -11.66
N GLN A 15 -1.82 -1.27 -12.85
CA GLN A 15 -2.40 -0.58 -13.99
C GLN A 15 -3.83 -0.11 -13.70
N GLN A 16 -4.68 -0.98 -13.14
CA GLN A 16 -6.05 -0.62 -12.74
C GLN A 16 -6.05 0.48 -11.67
N LYS A 17 -5.19 0.36 -10.65
CA LYS A 17 -5.05 1.36 -9.58
C LYS A 17 -4.64 2.73 -10.13
N VAL A 18 -3.66 2.77 -11.02
CA VAL A 18 -3.20 4.03 -11.63
C VAL A 18 -4.26 4.59 -12.58
N ALA A 19 -4.91 3.76 -13.40
CA ALA A 19 -6.00 4.22 -14.28
C ALA A 19 -7.18 4.79 -13.49
N TYR A 20 -7.56 4.13 -12.39
CA TYR A 20 -8.57 4.62 -11.46
C TYR A 20 -8.19 5.98 -10.88
N MET A 21 -6.94 6.14 -10.43
CA MET A 21 -6.47 7.42 -9.88
C MET A 21 -6.42 8.53 -10.92
N VAL A 22 -6.10 8.22 -12.17
CA VAL A 22 -6.18 9.19 -13.28
C VAL A 22 -7.62 9.66 -13.46
N GLU A 23 -8.58 8.74 -13.57
CA GLU A 23 -10.00 9.09 -13.75
C GLU A 23 -10.54 9.91 -12.58
N LYS A 24 -10.14 9.59 -11.35
CA LYS A 24 -10.57 10.34 -10.15
C LYS A 24 -9.92 11.71 -10.02
N THR A 25 -8.67 11.85 -10.42
CA THR A 25 -7.92 13.11 -10.26
C THR A 25 -8.14 14.06 -11.44
N PHE A 26 -8.40 13.52 -12.63
CA PHE A 26 -8.54 14.26 -13.88
C PHE A 26 -9.76 13.75 -14.68
N PRO A 27 -10.98 13.96 -14.18
CA PRO A 27 -12.19 13.37 -14.75
C PRO A 27 -12.42 13.87 -16.18
N GLY A 28 -12.51 12.95 -17.13
CA GLY A 28 -12.72 13.26 -18.55
C GLY A 28 -11.51 13.86 -19.28
N GLU A 29 -10.33 13.92 -18.64
CA GLU A 29 -9.10 14.41 -19.27
C GLU A 29 -8.17 13.25 -19.65
N ASN A 30 -7.65 13.31 -20.88
CA ASN A 30 -6.57 12.40 -21.29
C ASN A 30 -5.23 12.93 -20.75
N VAL A 31 -4.88 12.50 -19.52
CA VAL A 31 -3.62 12.87 -18.90
C VAL A 31 -2.46 12.25 -19.66
N SER A 32 -1.67 13.11 -20.32
CA SER A 32 -0.45 12.66 -20.96
C SER A 32 0.61 12.29 -19.91
N GLY A 33 1.49 11.33 -20.24
CA GLY A 33 2.59 11.00 -19.33
C GLY A 33 3.52 12.17 -19.03
N ARG A 34 3.59 13.17 -19.93
CA ARG A 34 4.36 14.41 -19.69
C ARG A 34 3.69 15.26 -18.61
N THR A 35 2.38 15.48 -18.74
CA THR A 35 1.59 16.23 -17.75
C THR A 35 1.75 15.64 -16.36
N PHE A 36 1.64 14.31 -16.23
CA PHE A 36 1.81 13.66 -14.92
C PHE A 36 3.26 13.71 -14.43
N SER A 37 4.25 13.51 -15.31
CA SER A 37 5.67 13.64 -14.99
C SER A 37 6.01 15.05 -14.47
N ASP A 38 5.47 16.09 -15.08
CA ASP A 38 5.67 17.47 -14.67
C ASP A 38 5.03 17.74 -13.30
N LEU A 39 3.82 17.23 -13.07
CA LEU A 39 3.13 17.31 -11.78
C LEU A 39 3.94 16.64 -10.65
N VAL A 40 4.47 15.44 -10.89
CA VAL A 40 5.33 14.75 -9.91
C VAL A 40 6.57 15.59 -9.60
N LYS A 41 7.17 16.22 -10.62
CA LYS A 41 8.34 17.08 -10.46
C LYS A 41 8.04 18.36 -9.68
N GLU A 42 6.91 19.01 -9.93
CA GLU A 42 6.46 20.18 -9.17
C GLU A 42 6.29 19.87 -7.68
N ARG A 43 5.90 18.63 -7.35
CA ARG A 43 5.74 18.17 -5.99
C ARG A 43 7.04 17.65 -5.35
N GLY A 44 8.17 17.74 -6.05
CA GLY A 44 9.49 17.36 -5.54
C GLY A 44 9.89 15.90 -5.78
N GLY A 45 9.15 15.17 -6.61
CA GLY A 45 9.47 13.81 -7.02
C GLY A 45 10.09 13.73 -8.40
N HIS A 46 10.35 12.51 -8.86
CA HIS A 46 10.80 12.26 -10.21
C HIS A 46 10.18 10.98 -10.77
N LEU A 47 9.44 11.10 -11.88
CA LEU A 47 8.90 9.98 -12.63
C LEU A 47 9.00 10.31 -14.12
N SER A 48 9.54 9.42 -14.95
CA SER A 48 9.62 9.70 -16.38
C SER A 48 8.26 9.48 -17.07
N HIS A 49 7.95 10.34 -18.05
CA HIS A 49 6.70 10.24 -18.81
C HIS A 49 6.51 8.87 -19.47
N SER A 50 7.58 8.28 -20.02
CA SER A 50 7.53 6.96 -20.67
C SER A 50 7.25 5.85 -19.67
N TYR A 51 7.78 5.95 -18.45
CA TYR A 51 7.53 4.98 -17.40
C TYR A 51 6.06 5.01 -16.97
N PHE A 52 5.50 6.21 -16.78
CA PHE A 52 4.07 6.37 -16.50
C PHE A 52 3.17 5.78 -17.60
N SER A 53 3.48 6.08 -18.88
CA SER A 53 2.76 5.48 -20.00
C SER A 53 2.88 3.95 -20.06
N ASN A 54 4.03 3.39 -19.68
CA ASN A 54 4.21 1.94 -19.63
C ASN A 54 3.41 1.29 -18.48
N ILE A 55 3.23 1.97 -17.35
CA ILE A 55 2.36 1.52 -16.27
C ILE A 55 0.90 1.48 -16.75
N LEU A 56 0.41 2.57 -17.38
CA LEU A 56 -0.96 2.62 -17.92
C LEU A 56 -1.21 1.56 -19.01
N ALA A 57 -0.18 1.20 -19.77
CA ALA A 57 -0.23 0.13 -20.75
C ALA A 57 -0.12 -1.28 -20.15
N GLY A 58 0.02 -1.42 -18.82
CA GLY A 58 0.16 -2.71 -18.13
C GLY A 58 1.49 -3.41 -18.34
N LYS A 59 2.50 -2.71 -18.89
CA LYS A 59 3.84 -3.28 -19.15
C LYS A 59 4.73 -3.32 -17.92
N VAL A 60 4.36 -2.55 -16.88
CA VAL A 60 5.06 -2.50 -15.60
C VAL A 60 4.08 -2.97 -14.54
N THR A 61 4.44 -4.04 -13.84
CA THR A 61 3.62 -4.66 -12.80
C THR A 61 4.23 -4.50 -11.42
N HIS A 62 5.56 -4.60 -11.31
CA HIS A 62 6.31 -4.51 -10.05
C HIS A 62 7.36 -3.39 -10.13
N PRO A 63 6.96 -2.11 -10.03
CA PRO A 63 7.89 -1.00 -10.01
C PRO A 63 8.62 -0.93 -8.65
N SER A 64 9.73 -0.20 -8.59
CA SER A 64 10.42 0.05 -7.32
C SER A 64 9.60 0.95 -6.39
N GLU A 65 9.91 0.89 -5.09
CA GLU A 65 9.27 1.73 -4.07
C GLU A 65 9.37 3.23 -4.39
N ASP A 66 10.50 3.69 -4.92
CA ASP A 66 10.67 5.09 -5.32
C ASP A 66 9.68 5.53 -6.40
N ILE A 67 9.32 4.63 -7.31
CA ILE A 67 8.30 4.89 -8.33
C ILE A 67 6.90 4.91 -7.70
N LEU A 68 6.61 4.01 -6.76
CA LEU A 68 5.34 4.03 -6.02
C LEU A 68 5.20 5.33 -5.23
N LYS A 69 6.25 5.78 -4.55
CA LYS A 69 6.31 7.07 -3.87
C LYS A 69 6.09 8.24 -4.82
N ALA A 70 6.70 8.20 -6.01
CA ALA A 70 6.48 9.22 -7.02
C ALA A 70 5.02 9.26 -7.52
N LEU A 71 4.38 8.09 -7.70
CA LEU A 71 2.94 8.00 -8.01
C LEU A 71 2.09 8.57 -6.88
N GLY A 72 2.34 8.14 -5.63
CA GLY A 72 1.65 8.65 -4.44
C GLY A 72 1.76 10.16 -4.32
N LEU A 73 2.96 10.71 -4.52
CA LEU A 73 3.21 12.14 -4.54
C LEU A 73 2.44 12.85 -5.66
N GLY A 74 2.46 12.31 -6.89
CA GLY A 74 1.76 12.87 -8.04
C GLY A 74 0.24 12.89 -7.89
N PHE A 75 -0.35 11.86 -7.28
CA PHE A 75 -1.79 11.79 -7.02
C PHE A 75 -2.21 12.39 -5.67
N GLY A 76 -1.28 12.63 -4.74
CA GLY A 76 -1.57 13.09 -3.39
C GLY A 76 -2.17 12.00 -2.49
N VAL A 77 -1.77 10.74 -2.70
CA VAL A 77 -2.23 9.57 -1.93
C VAL A 77 -1.06 8.82 -1.31
N ASP A 78 -1.33 7.99 -0.30
CA ASP A 78 -0.31 7.09 0.24
C ASP A 78 0.14 6.10 -0.85
N TRP A 79 1.45 5.99 -1.03
CA TRP A 79 2.05 5.17 -2.09
C TRP A 79 1.75 3.67 -1.92
N ARG A 80 1.43 3.20 -0.72
CA ARG A 80 1.06 1.81 -0.44
C ARG A 80 -0.23 1.42 -1.13
N PHE A 81 -1.08 2.38 -1.49
CA PHE A 81 -2.26 2.11 -2.30
C PHE A 81 -1.91 1.34 -3.58
N PHE A 82 -0.75 1.64 -4.18
CA PHE A 82 -0.27 1.04 -5.42
C PHE A 82 0.45 -0.31 -5.25
N LYS A 83 0.77 -0.73 -4.01
CA LYS A 83 1.34 -2.06 -3.75
C LYS A 83 0.30 -3.14 -3.98
N GLU A 84 0.74 -4.38 -4.19
CA GLU A 84 -0.17 -5.52 -4.13
C GLU A 84 -0.73 -5.65 -2.71
N GLU A 85 -1.98 -6.07 -2.56
CA GLU A 85 -2.60 -6.25 -1.25
C GLU A 85 -1.81 -7.24 -0.38
N SER A 86 -1.32 -8.33 -0.97
CA SER A 86 -0.46 -9.31 -0.31
C SER A 86 0.81 -8.67 0.27
N GLU A 87 1.49 -7.81 -0.49
CA GLU A 87 2.68 -7.09 -0.03
C GLU A 87 2.39 -6.13 1.12
N VAL A 88 1.22 -5.48 1.13
CA VAL A 88 0.81 -4.61 2.23
C VAL A 88 0.53 -5.44 3.49
N VAL A 89 -0.12 -6.60 3.34
CA VAL A 89 -0.37 -7.52 4.45
C VAL A 89 0.96 -8.01 5.04
N ASP A 90 1.92 -8.42 4.20
CA ASP A 90 3.24 -8.87 4.65
C ASP A 90 3.99 -7.78 5.41
N ASP A 91 3.97 -6.54 4.92
CA ASP A 91 4.58 -5.39 5.62
C ASP A 91 3.93 -5.14 6.99
N VAL A 92 2.60 -5.24 7.08
CA VAL A 92 1.86 -5.07 8.34
C VAL A 92 2.19 -6.20 9.31
N VAL A 93 2.20 -7.45 8.85
CA VAL A 93 2.56 -8.62 9.67
C VAL A 93 3.98 -8.48 10.20
N ALA A 94 4.93 -8.08 9.35
CA ALA A 94 6.32 -7.85 9.77
C ALA A 94 6.41 -6.72 10.82
N GLY A 95 5.66 -5.63 10.66
CA GLY A 95 5.58 -4.54 11.62
C GLY A 95 4.99 -4.97 12.97
N LEU A 96 3.91 -5.75 12.97
CA LEU A 96 3.29 -6.29 14.18
C LEU A 96 4.23 -7.26 14.91
N GLN A 97 4.91 -8.15 14.17
CA GLN A 97 5.91 -9.05 14.74
C GLN A 97 7.08 -8.27 15.35
N PHE A 98 7.54 -7.19 14.70
CA PHE A 98 8.58 -6.32 15.23
C PHE A 98 8.15 -5.67 16.56
N LEU A 99 6.93 -5.13 16.63
CA LEU A 99 6.39 -4.53 17.86
C LEU A 99 6.24 -5.56 18.99
N ALA A 100 5.81 -6.78 18.68
CA ALA A 100 5.76 -7.88 19.64
C ALA A 100 7.15 -8.21 20.20
N LYS A 101 8.16 -8.38 19.33
CA LYS A 101 9.55 -8.69 19.72
C LYS A 101 10.23 -7.56 20.51
N ARG A 102 9.89 -6.30 20.24
CA ARG A 102 10.35 -5.15 21.05
C ARG A 102 9.81 -5.24 22.48
N ARG A 103 8.56 -5.65 22.67
CA ARG A 103 7.92 -5.74 23.98
C ARG A 103 8.39 -6.95 24.79
N THR A 104 8.72 -8.07 24.15
CA THR A 104 9.29 -9.26 24.83
C THR A 104 10.74 -9.07 25.24
N GLY A 105 11.37 -7.95 24.87
CA GLY A 105 12.77 -7.65 25.18
C GLY A 105 13.76 -8.33 24.24
N GLU A 106 13.28 -8.99 23.17
CA GLU A 106 14.14 -9.59 22.14
C GLU A 106 14.85 -8.53 21.29
N ILE A 107 14.27 -7.33 21.17
CA ILE A 107 14.91 -6.15 20.56
C ILE A 107 15.27 -5.17 21.67
N SER A 108 16.35 -5.47 22.39
CA SER A 108 16.90 -4.60 23.41
C SER A 108 18.00 -3.72 22.82
N GLY A 109 17.77 -2.40 22.77
CA GLY A 109 18.85 -1.41 22.76
C GLY A 109 18.89 -0.43 21.57
N ILE A 110 19.04 0.84 21.95
CA ILE A 110 19.69 1.95 21.22
C ILE A 110 18.94 2.55 20.01
N ALA A 111 18.16 1.79 19.23
CA ALA A 111 17.48 2.33 18.02
C ALA A 111 16.14 3.06 18.26
N GLY A 112 15.63 3.08 19.49
CA GLY A 112 14.25 3.49 19.79
C GLY A 112 14.04 4.92 20.32
N ARG A 113 15.08 5.75 20.45
CA ARG A 113 14.99 7.04 21.18
C ARG A 113 14.60 8.26 20.32
N GLY A 114 13.84 8.08 19.25
CA GLY A 114 13.60 9.17 18.28
C GLY A 114 12.21 9.27 17.66
N LEU A 115 11.25 8.41 18.01
CA LEU A 115 9.94 8.36 17.34
C LEU A 115 8.80 8.15 18.37
N ASP A 116 8.88 8.83 19.52
CA ASP A 116 8.07 8.52 20.70
C ASP A 116 6.62 9.10 20.70
N ASP A 117 6.06 9.60 19.59
CA ASP A 117 4.73 10.27 19.67
C ASP A 117 3.60 9.74 18.75
N ASP A 118 3.84 8.78 17.84
CA ASP A 118 2.79 8.30 16.90
C ASP A 118 2.58 6.77 16.92
N GLY A 119 2.77 6.13 18.07
CA GLY A 119 2.58 4.68 18.24
C GLY A 119 1.11 4.24 18.35
N LEU A 120 0.77 3.07 17.79
CA LEU A 120 -0.51 2.39 18.03
C LEU A 120 -0.71 2.09 19.53
N SER A 121 -1.94 2.27 20.03
CA SER A 121 -2.27 1.93 21.41
C SER A 121 -2.08 0.43 21.69
N ALA A 122 -1.81 0.09 22.95
CA ALA A 122 -1.63 -1.31 23.38
C ALA A 122 -2.85 -2.19 23.08
N GLU A 123 -4.04 -1.61 23.01
CA GLU A 123 -5.29 -2.28 22.67
C GLU A 123 -5.38 -2.58 21.16
N LEU A 124 -5.04 -1.61 20.30
CA LEU A 124 -5.01 -1.79 18.85
C LEU A 124 -3.97 -2.83 18.41
N LEU A 125 -2.82 -2.87 19.08
CA LEU A 125 -1.80 -3.88 18.81
C LEU A 125 -2.24 -5.27 19.24
N GLN A 126 -2.90 -5.41 20.40
CA GLN A 126 -3.42 -6.70 20.86
C GLN A 126 -4.52 -7.21 19.93
N PHE A 127 -5.39 -6.32 19.45
CA PHE A 127 -6.39 -6.67 18.46
C PHE A 127 -5.77 -7.10 17.13
N ALA A 128 -4.73 -6.40 16.65
CA ALA A 128 -4.02 -6.80 15.44
C ALA A 128 -3.30 -8.16 15.60
N LEU A 129 -2.76 -8.44 16.79
CA LEU A 129 -2.17 -9.75 17.12
C LEU A 129 -3.23 -10.86 17.20
N SER A 130 -4.41 -10.59 17.76
CA SER A 130 -5.49 -11.59 17.84
C SER A 130 -6.02 -11.96 16.44
N LEU A 131 -6.13 -10.99 15.53
CA LEU A 131 -6.51 -11.26 14.13
C LEU A 131 -5.47 -12.15 13.41
N LEU A 132 -4.18 -11.95 13.72
CA LEU A 132 -3.11 -12.79 13.16
C LEU A 132 -3.18 -14.22 13.68
N GLU A 133 -3.41 -14.40 14.99
CA GLU A 133 -3.58 -15.73 15.60
C GLU A 133 -4.78 -16.48 15.00
N GLU A 134 -5.93 -15.81 14.82
CA GLU A 134 -7.12 -16.38 14.17
C GLU A 134 -6.86 -16.85 12.73
N SER A 135 -6.02 -16.12 11.97
CA SER A 135 -5.65 -16.50 10.61
C SER A 135 -4.69 -17.70 10.54
N SER A 136 -3.85 -17.87 11.57
CA SER A 136 -2.87 -18.96 11.64
C SER A 136 -3.48 -20.29 12.09
N GLY A 137 -4.54 -20.26 12.93
CA GLY A 137 -5.23 -21.46 13.41
C GLY A 137 -6.09 -22.18 12.36
N LYS A 138 -6.29 -21.60 11.18
CA LYS A 138 -7.14 -22.17 10.11
C LYS A 138 -6.38 -22.99 9.06
N LYS A 139 -5.05 -23.08 9.15
CA LYS A 139 -4.22 -23.92 8.26
C LYS A 139 -3.99 -25.36 8.74
N ASP A 140 -4.31 -25.67 10.00
CA ASP A 140 -4.04 -26.99 10.58
C ASP A 140 -5.25 -27.94 10.62
N SER A 141 -6.42 -27.55 10.12
CA SER A 141 -7.66 -28.36 10.21
C SER A 141 -8.10 -29.10 8.94
N ASP A 142 -7.41 -28.95 7.79
CA ASP A 142 -7.79 -29.59 6.52
C ASP A 142 -6.78 -30.68 6.08
N SER A 143 -6.20 -31.41 7.04
CA SER A 143 -5.40 -32.61 6.75
C SER A 143 -5.73 -33.77 7.69
N ASP A 144 -7.01 -34.13 7.78
CA ASP A 144 -7.41 -35.52 8.02
C ASP A 144 -8.88 -35.75 7.63
N SER A 145 -9.12 -36.29 6.43
CA SER A 145 -10.29 -37.11 6.05
C SER A 145 -10.06 -37.76 4.67
#